data_AF-A0A6B2E1U4-F1
#
_entry.id   AF-A0A6B2E1U4-F1
#
_cell.length_a   1.000
_cell.length_b   1.000
_cell.length_c   1.000
_cell.angle_alpha   90.00
_cell.angle_beta   90.00
_cell.angle_gamma   90.00
#
_symmetry.space_group_name_H-M   'P 1'
#
loop_
_entity.id
_entity.type
_entity.pdbx_description
1 polymer ?
#
loop_
_entity_poly.entity_id
_entity_poly.type
_entity_poly.pdbx_seq_one_letter_code
_entity_poly.pdbx_strand_id
1 'polypeptide(L)'
;MPNIVVAGAGLTGLAAAISAREAGANVVLLEKGSRADVGGNAAFSGGLFLFRYDGPDDLTSITQDFEPGLRAGKITAPPYTREAYAAELTAMSDGRADPELVAALAQRSLDTVRWLAAKGVRFTFNRTLGARVRDGVLHVPPGQILTSTGEGMSRGFEVIKPLLRHAERIGVELRWSTPLVDVVREGERVTGVLTDDGVVPADAVVIASGGFQANRELRLRHLGPEWENVKLRGTRLATGDGMLAALRAGAGAAGTWASCHSAAVDPTMPAPERSEASPPFPLHGFWLGVLVNRDGERFVDEGPGPWVKNYSKMGKAIMRQPGREAYEIFDQRTAARVADEFAGAAVPVTAQTLPELAERIGVPAEALVGTIEEFNRACRDDGRTTGITPAKSHWATPLDRPPFVAYHATAGLTFTFGGVRIDPDGRALASDGTPVPGLYAAGEATGGLFYGDYPGGAALMRAAVFGRAAGRTAASEAMPQRD
;
A
#
# COMPACT_ATOMS: atom_id res chain seq x y z
N MET A 1 34.08 11.38 -0.53
CA MET A 1 32.62 11.22 -0.34
C MET A 1 32.33 9.74 -0.40
N PRO A 2 31.52 9.20 0.52
CA PRO A 2 31.17 7.78 0.46
C PRO A 2 30.34 7.47 -0.79
N ASN A 3 30.52 6.29 -1.36
CA ASN A 3 29.74 5.76 -2.47
C ASN A 3 28.65 4.83 -1.94
N ILE A 4 27.39 5.18 -2.18
CA ILE A 4 26.23 4.42 -1.73
C ILE A 4 25.52 3.83 -2.95
N VAL A 5 25.23 2.54 -2.90
CA VAL A 5 24.36 1.89 -3.88
C VAL A 5 22.97 1.72 -3.30
N VAL A 6 21.95 2.13 -4.05
CA VAL A 6 20.54 1.92 -3.70
C VAL A 6 19.91 0.99 -4.73
N ALA A 7 19.32 -0.12 -4.28
CA ALA A 7 18.69 -1.10 -5.17
C ALA A 7 17.17 -0.94 -5.18
N GLY A 8 16.62 -0.44 -6.30
CA GLY A 8 15.20 -0.25 -6.59
C GLY A 8 14.81 1.23 -6.76
N ALA A 9 14.16 1.60 -7.87
CA ALA A 9 13.70 2.96 -8.15
C ALA A 9 12.26 3.23 -7.69
N GLY A 10 11.79 2.54 -6.64
CA GLY A 10 10.51 2.82 -5.99
C GLY A 10 10.54 4.09 -5.12
N LEU A 11 9.42 4.42 -4.48
CA LEU A 11 9.36 5.53 -3.50
C LEU A 11 10.47 5.40 -2.43
N THR A 12 10.67 4.19 -1.90
CA THR A 12 11.71 3.90 -0.90
C THR A 12 13.11 4.25 -1.42
N GLY A 13 13.47 3.75 -2.61
CA GLY A 13 14.81 3.92 -3.13
C GLY A 13 15.08 5.33 -3.63
N LEU A 14 14.09 6.00 -4.22
CA LEU A 14 14.19 7.42 -4.53
C LEU A 14 14.35 8.25 -3.25
N ALA A 15 13.61 7.94 -2.18
CA ALA A 15 13.76 8.63 -0.89
C ALA A 15 15.16 8.42 -0.29
N ALA A 16 15.67 7.18 -0.35
CA ALA A 16 17.01 6.84 0.13
C ALA A 16 18.12 7.50 -0.71
N ALA A 17 18.02 7.46 -2.03
CA ALA A 17 19.02 8.06 -2.90
C ALA A 17 19.08 9.58 -2.74
N ILE A 18 17.91 10.25 -2.67
CA ILE A 18 17.86 11.69 -2.45
C ILE A 18 18.46 12.04 -1.08
N SER A 19 18.06 11.34 -0.01
CA SER A 19 18.56 11.67 1.33
C SER A 19 20.04 11.37 1.51
N ALA A 20 20.57 10.32 0.86
CA ALA A 20 22.00 10.03 0.82
C ALA A 20 22.79 11.13 0.09
N ARG A 21 22.29 11.59 -1.07
CA ARG A 21 22.90 12.73 -1.79
C ARG A 21 22.86 14.01 -0.98
N GLU A 22 21.74 14.30 -0.33
CA GLU A 22 21.62 15.47 0.57
C GLU A 22 22.58 15.39 1.77
N ALA A 23 22.95 14.19 2.20
CA ALA A 23 23.95 13.95 3.22
C ALA A 23 25.40 13.96 2.70
N GLY A 24 25.63 14.20 1.40
CA GLY A 24 26.97 14.37 0.82
C GLY A 24 27.62 13.08 0.29
N ALA A 25 26.86 12.01 0.09
CA ALA A 25 27.35 10.79 -0.57
C ALA A 25 27.32 10.90 -2.09
N ASN A 26 28.15 10.11 -2.78
CA ASN A 26 27.93 9.64 -4.15
C ASN A 26 26.89 8.55 -4.17
N VAL A 27 25.93 8.61 -5.10
CA VAL A 27 24.84 7.62 -5.13
C VAL A 27 24.64 7.07 -6.53
N VAL A 28 24.66 5.75 -6.62
CA VAL A 28 24.19 4.98 -7.76
C VAL A 28 22.90 4.29 -7.36
N LEU A 29 21.81 4.58 -8.04
CA LEU A 29 20.53 3.88 -7.88
C LEU A 29 20.35 2.91 -9.05
N LEU A 30 20.15 1.63 -8.72
CA LEU A 30 19.93 0.55 -9.67
C LEU A 30 18.44 0.24 -9.77
N GLU A 31 17.92 0.06 -10.98
CA GLU A 31 16.59 -0.45 -11.25
C GLU A 31 16.70 -1.60 -12.25
N LYS A 32 16.10 -2.75 -11.92
CA LYS A 32 16.12 -3.90 -12.81
C LYS A 32 15.17 -3.75 -13.99
N GLY A 33 14.12 -2.97 -13.82
CA GLY A 33 13.22 -2.57 -14.89
C GLY A 33 13.83 -1.52 -15.81
N SER A 34 13.15 -1.28 -16.92
CA SER A 34 13.43 -0.13 -17.77
C SER A 34 13.04 1.18 -17.08
N ARG A 35 13.38 2.33 -17.68
CA ARG A 35 12.89 3.63 -17.20
C ARG A 35 11.36 3.71 -17.13
N ALA A 36 10.65 2.99 -18.00
CA ALA A 36 9.19 2.94 -17.98
C ALA A 36 8.61 2.18 -16.77
N ASP A 37 9.44 1.38 -16.08
CA ASP A 37 9.09 0.61 -14.89
C ASP A 37 9.41 1.35 -13.58
N VAL A 38 9.87 2.60 -13.65
CA VAL A 38 10.24 3.40 -12.47
C VAL A 38 9.10 3.50 -11.45
N GLY A 39 9.43 3.52 -10.16
CA GLY A 39 8.46 3.70 -9.09
C GLY A 39 7.95 2.40 -8.47
N GLY A 40 8.13 1.27 -9.16
CA GLY A 40 7.72 -0.05 -8.67
C GLY A 40 6.27 -0.05 -8.20
N ASN A 41 6.01 -0.72 -7.07
CA ASN A 41 4.64 -0.84 -6.56
C ASN A 41 4.02 0.50 -6.13
N ALA A 42 4.86 1.47 -5.73
CA ALA A 42 4.37 2.77 -5.27
C ALA A 42 3.74 3.59 -6.40
N ALA A 43 4.17 3.41 -7.66
CA ALA A 43 3.58 4.09 -8.82
C ALA A 43 2.10 3.73 -9.03
N PHE A 44 1.72 2.49 -8.71
CA PHE A 44 0.35 1.98 -8.85
C PHE A 44 -0.59 2.38 -7.71
N SER A 45 -0.05 3.00 -6.64
CA SER A 45 -0.84 3.34 -5.47
C SER A 45 -1.83 4.48 -5.73
N GLY A 46 -2.76 4.70 -4.80
CA GLY A 46 -3.61 5.91 -4.78
C GLY A 46 -2.89 7.18 -4.30
N GLY A 47 -1.56 7.14 -4.16
CA GLY A 47 -0.77 8.28 -3.66
C GLY A 47 -1.16 8.70 -2.24
N LEU A 48 -1.64 7.77 -1.42
CA LEU A 48 -2.21 8.00 -0.09
C LEU A 48 -1.13 8.02 0.99
N PHE A 49 -1.07 9.07 1.79
CA PHE A 49 -0.11 9.23 2.89
C PHE A 49 -0.86 9.47 4.19
N LEU A 50 -0.73 8.51 5.11
CA LEU A 50 -1.17 8.65 6.50
C LEU A 50 0.00 9.15 7.35
N PHE A 51 -0.15 10.28 8.03
CA PHE A 51 0.85 10.87 8.92
C PHE A 51 0.16 11.54 10.10
N ARG A 52 0.89 11.68 11.21
CA ARG A 52 0.43 12.44 12.37
C ARG A 52 0.45 13.94 12.08
N TYR A 53 -0.42 14.71 12.72
CA TYR A 53 -0.43 16.17 12.68
C TYR A 53 -1.09 16.74 13.93
N ASP A 54 -0.65 17.92 14.37
CA ASP A 54 -1.11 18.52 15.63
C ASP A 54 -2.27 19.51 15.40
N GLY A 55 -2.53 19.89 14.15
CA GLY A 55 -3.67 20.73 13.77
C GLY A 55 -3.66 21.19 12.32
N PRO A 56 -4.53 22.15 11.97
CA PRO A 56 -4.65 22.68 10.60
C PRO A 56 -3.36 23.29 10.03
N ASP A 57 -2.52 23.91 10.86
CA ASP A 57 -1.27 24.54 10.41
C ASP A 57 -0.30 23.52 9.81
N ASP A 58 -0.25 22.32 10.37
CA ASP A 58 0.57 21.23 9.82
C ASP A 58 0.08 20.80 8.43
N LEU A 59 -1.23 20.66 8.26
CA LEU A 59 -1.84 20.27 6.98
C LEU A 59 -1.67 21.36 5.91
N THR A 60 -1.90 22.62 6.29
CA THR A 60 -1.76 23.78 5.38
C THR A 60 -0.32 24.09 4.99
N SER A 61 0.66 23.65 5.79
CA SER A 61 2.08 23.72 5.43
C SER A 61 2.48 22.75 4.31
N ILE A 62 1.65 21.73 4.04
CA ILE A 62 1.91 20.68 3.04
C ILE A 62 1.05 20.91 1.78
N THR A 63 -0.22 21.25 1.97
CA THR A 63 -1.19 21.42 0.89
C THR A 63 -2.09 22.62 1.16
N GLN A 64 -2.41 23.36 0.10
CA GLN A 64 -3.30 24.51 0.18
C GLN A 64 -4.57 24.35 -0.66
N ASP A 65 -4.81 23.16 -1.22
CA ASP A 65 -5.94 22.77 -2.08
C ASP A 65 -6.78 23.97 -2.60
N PHE A 66 -6.23 24.62 -3.65
CA PHE A 66 -6.62 25.93 -4.21
C PHE A 66 -7.99 25.95 -4.93
N GLU A 67 -9.02 25.34 -4.35
CA GLU A 67 -10.40 25.61 -4.76
C GLU A 67 -10.68 27.12 -4.63
N PRO A 68 -11.40 27.75 -5.58
CA PRO A 68 -11.82 29.14 -5.45
C PRO A 68 -12.65 29.35 -4.18
N GLY A 69 -12.02 29.92 -3.14
CA GLY A 69 -12.70 30.37 -1.91
C GLY A 69 -12.31 29.65 -0.62
N LEU A 70 -11.53 28.57 -0.66
CA LEU A 70 -11.03 27.93 0.56
C LEU A 70 -9.78 28.68 1.06
N ARG A 71 -9.91 29.47 2.13
CA ARG A 71 -8.79 30.20 2.75
C ARG A 71 -8.20 29.37 3.89
N ALA A 72 -6.88 29.43 4.09
CA ALA A 72 -6.15 28.68 5.14
C ALA A 72 -6.77 28.80 6.55
N GLY A 73 -7.46 29.91 6.85
CA GLY A 73 -8.17 30.12 8.13
C GLY A 73 -9.55 29.44 8.27
N LYS A 74 -9.99 28.62 7.31
CA LYS A 74 -11.29 27.93 7.35
C LYS A 74 -11.13 26.41 7.28
N ILE A 75 -10.28 25.85 8.13
CA ILE A 75 -10.08 24.41 8.26
C ILE A 75 -10.24 24.00 9.72
N THR A 76 -11.06 22.98 9.97
CA THR A 76 -11.16 22.30 11.26
C THR A 76 -10.56 20.91 11.12
N ALA A 77 -9.43 20.66 11.79
CA ALA A 77 -8.74 19.38 11.78
C ALA A 77 -8.32 19.04 13.21
N PRO A 78 -9.08 18.19 13.94
CA PRO A 78 -8.64 17.72 15.24
C PRO A 78 -7.32 16.94 15.09
N PRO A 79 -6.43 17.01 16.10
CA PRO A 79 -5.11 16.42 16.00
C PRO A 79 -5.19 14.91 15.80
N TYR A 80 -4.31 14.40 14.95
CA TYR A 80 -3.98 12.99 14.89
C TYR A 80 -2.60 12.81 15.49
N THR A 81 -2.57 12.67 16.82
CA THR A 81 -1.32 12.69 17.59
C THR A 81 -0.46 11.47 17.28
N ARG A 82 0.80 11.51 17.74
CA ARG A 82 1.70 10.37 17.69
C ARG A 82 1.12 9.13 18.37
N GLU A 83 0.49 9.32 19.53
CA GLU A 83 -0.07 8.25 20.35
C GLU A 83 -1.26 7.62 19.62
N ALA A 84 -2.14 8.44 19.03
CA ALA A 84 -3.25 7.96 18.21
C ALA A 84 -2.75 7.19 16.97
N TYR A 85 -1.73 7.73 16.30
CA TYR A 85 -1.09 7.07 15.15
C TYR A 85 -0.48 5.72 15.51
N ALA A 86 0.27 5.67 16.61
CA ALA A 86 0.89 4.44 17.09
C ALA A 86 -0.15 3.41 17.55
N ALA A 87 -1.17 3.85 18.30
CA ALA A 87 -2.25 2.98 18.76
C ALA A 87 -3.02 2.36 17.59
N GLU A 88 -3.29 3.11 16.53
CA GLU A 88 -3.95 2.59 15.33
C GLU A 88 -3.12 1.52 14.63
N LEU A 89 -1.82 1.77 14.40
CA LEU A 89 -0.92 0.77 13.81
C LEU A 89 -0.82 -0.50 14.66
N THR A 90 -0.63 -0.34 15.97
CA THR A 90 -0.55 -1.46 16.90
C THR A 90 -1.84 -2.27 16.88
N ALA A 91 -3.01 -1.63 16.95
CA ALA A 91 -4.30 -2.30 16.91
C ALA A 91 -4.52 -3.08 15.61
N MET A 92 -4.22 -2.49 14.44
CA MET A 92 -4.37 -3.18 13.15
C MET A 92 -3.38 -4.33 12.93
N SER A 93 -2.32 -4.38 13.73
CA SER A 93 -1.31 -5.45 13.71
C SER A 93 -1.54 -6.53 14.78
N ASP A 94 -2.68 -6.49 15.48
CA ASP A 94 -2.98 -7.34 16.65
C ASP A 94 -1.87 -7.26 17.74
N GLY A 95 -1.27 -6.08 17.91
CA GLY A 95 -0.19 -5.84 18.88
C GLY A 95 1.18 -6.40 18.48
N ARG A 96 1.35 -6.89 17.25
CA ARG A 96 2.58 -7.56 16.80
C ARG A 96 3.57 -6.65 16.10
N ALA A 97 3.16 -5.45 15.70
CA ALA A 97 4.07 -4.47 15.10
C ALA A 97 5.24 -4.15 16.05
N ASP A 98 6.43 -4.01 15.48
CA ASP A 98 7.63 -3.62 16.21
C ASP A 98 7.42 -2.20 16.79
N PRO A 99 7.47 -2.05 18.13
CA PRO A 99 7.16 -0.78 18.76
C PRO A 99 8.17 0.33 18.41
N GLU A 100 9.43 0.00 18.14
CA GLU A 100 10.44 1.00 17.76
C GLU A 100 10.18 1.51 16.34
N LEU A 101 9.82 0.62 15.41
CA LEU A 101 9.46 1.00 14.06
C LEU A 101 8.15 1.82 14.05
N VAL A 102 7.15 1.44 14.85
CA VAL A 102 5.90 2.21 15.00
C VAL A 102 6.18 3.61 15.55
N ALA A 103 6.98 3.71 16.62
CA ALA A 103 7.34 4.98 17.23
C ALA A 103 8.11 5.88 16.26
N ALA A 104 9.06 5.33 15.51
CA ALA A 104 9.83 6.06 14.51
C ALA A 104 8.96 6.55 13.34
N LEU A 105 8.04 5.70 12.86
CA LEU A 105 7.10 6.07 11.81
C LEU A 105 6.18 7.21 12.26
N ALA A 106 5.61 7.11 13.46
CA ALA A 106 4.81 8.17 14.05
C ALA A 106 5.61 9.48 14.20
N GLN A 107 6.83 9.41 14.75
CA GLN A 107 7.71 10.56 14.96
C GLN A 107 8.02 11.32 13.67
N ARG A 108 8.37 10.59 12.61
CA ARG A 108 9.02 11.13 11.42
C ARG A 108 8.03 11.40 10.27
N SER A 109 6.80 10.91 10.37
CA SER A 109 5.80 10.98 9.28
C SER A 109 5.52 12.41 8.79
N LEU A 110 5.20 13.36 9.68
CA LEU A 110 4.91 14.75 9.31
C LEU A 110 6.09 15.42 8.59
N ASP A 111 7.29 15.34 9.18
CA ASP A 111 8.51 15.93 8.60
C ASP A 111 8.82 15.30 7.24
N THR A 112 8.57 14.00 7.09
CA THR A 112 8.78 13.30 5.82
C THR A 112 7.81 13.75 4.74
N VAL A 113 6.53 13.97 5.05
CA VAL A 113 5.58 14.51 4.06
C VAL A 113 5.94 15.92 3.64
N ARG A 114 6.35 16.79 4.59
CA ARG A 114 6.88 18.12 4.27
C ARG A 114 8.12 18.04 3.38
N TRP A 115 9.03 17.11 3.68
CA TRP A 115 10.22 16.88 2.86
C TRP A 115 9.84 16.43 1.44
N LEU A 116 8.90 15.49 1.27
CA LEU A 116 8.38 15.08 -0.04
C LEU A 116 7.76 16.27 -0.80
N ALA A 117 6.99 17.12 -0.12
CA ALA A 117 6.40 18.32 -0.71
C ALA A 117 7.48 19.29 -1.21
N ALA A 118 8.54 19.49 -0.42
CA ALA A 118 9.71 20.28 -0.83
C ALA A 118 10.49 19.68 -2.02
N LYS A 119 10.28 18.39 -2.35
CA LYS A 119 10.83 17.75 -3.57
C LYS A 119 9.89 17.82 -4.77
N GLY A 120 8.75 18.51 -4.63
CA GLY A 120 7.80 18.75 -5.70
C GLY A 120 6.62 17.77 -5.74
N VAL A 121 6.46 16.90 -4.74
CA VAL A 121 5.23 16.11 -4.59
C VAL A 121 4.11 17.07 -4.18
N ARG A 122 3.03 17.11 -4.95
CA ARG A 122 1.87 17.95 -4.62
C ARG A 122 0.81 17.10 -3.94
N PHE A 123 0.30 17.57 -2.82
CA PHE A 123 -0.74 16.91 -2.03
C PHE A 123 -2.05 17.69 -2.09
N THR A 124 -3.18 17.01 -1.87
CA THR A 124 -4.55 17.54 -1.80
C THR A 124 -5.33 16.78 -0.71
N PHE A 125 -6.42 17.38 -0.20
CA PHE A 125 -7.28 16.71 0.77
C PHE A 125 -8.08 15.60 0.08
N ASN A 126 -8.01 14.39 0.61
CA ASN A 126 -8.81 13.30 0.07
C ASN A 126 -10.29 13.46 0.44
N ARG A 127 -11.08 13.88 -0.56
CA ARG A 127 -12.53 14.07 -0.47
C ARG A 127 -13.32 12.78 -0.47
N THR A 128 -12.77 11.65 -0.88
CA THR A 128 -13.45 10.36 -0.75
C THR A 128 -13.36 9.85 0.69
N LEU A 129 -12.29 10.20 1.41
CA LEU A 129 -11.96 9.73 2.77
C LEU A 129 -12.37 10.67 3.90
N GLY A 130 -13.47 11.41 3.72
CA GLY A 130 -14.13 12.12 4.81
C GLY A 130 -13.85 13.62 4.93
N ALA A 131 -12.89 14.19 4.19
CA ALA A 131 -12.74 15.64 4.12
C ALA A 131 -13.98 16.25 3.43
N ARG A 132 -14.69 17.17 4.10
CA ARG A 132 -15.95 17.76 3.60
C ARG A 132 -15.96 19.28 3.83
N VAL A 133 -16.53 20.04 2.90
CA VAL A 133 -16.75 21.49 3.10
C VAL A 133 -18.18 21.65 3.60
N ARG A 134 -18.35 22.32 4.74
CA ARG A 134 -19.65 22.72 5.28
C ARG A 134 -19.57 24.19 5.65
N ASP A 135 -20.53 24.99 5.22
CA ASP A 135 -20.59 26.43 5.52
C ASP A 135 -19.30 27.20 5.18
N GLY A 136 -18.60 26.75 4.12
CA GLY A 136 -17.32 27.32 3.69
C GLY A 136 -16.11 26.97 4.57
N VAL A 137 -16.26 26.02 5.51
CA VAL A 137 -15.18 25.46 6.34
C VAL A 137 -14.89 24.03 5.91
N LEU A 138 -13.62 23.71 5.70
CA LEU A 138 -13.16 22.35 5.46
C LEU A 138 -13.05 21.59 6.78
N HIS A 139 -13.91 20.60 6.97
CA HIS A 139 -13.84 19.67 8.09
C HIS A 139 -13.01 18.45 7.68
N VAL A 140 -11.95 18.21 8.46
CA VAL A 140 -10.98 17.15 8.27
C VAL A 140 -11.08 16.21 9.48
N PRO A 141 -11.43 14.92 9.29
CA PRO A 141 -11.44 13.96 10.39
C PRO A 141 -10.03 13.69 10.93
N PRO A 142 -9.87 13.26 12.20
CA PRO A 142 -8.60 12.74 12.70
C PRO A 142 -8.10 11.59 11.83
N GLY A 143 -6.80 11.55 11.57
CA GLY A 143 -6.19 10.53 10.72
C GLY A 143 -6.46 10.75 9.23
N GLN A 144 -6.76 11.99 8.84
CA GLN A 144 -6.93 12.32 7.42
C GLN A 144 -5.72 11.89 6.61
N ILE A 145 -6.01 11.15 5.56
CA ILE A 145 -5.04 10.73 4.56
C ILE A 145 -4.99 11.84 3.49
N LEU A 146 -3.81 12.43 3.30
CA LEU A 146 -3.57 13.26 2.12
C LEU A 146 -3.28 12.36 0.92
N THR A 147 -3.72 12.80 -0.26
CA THR A 147 -3.43 12.12 -1.52
C THR A 147 -2.62 13.03 -2.42
N SER A 148 -1.81 12.48 -3.32
CA SER A 148 -1.16 13.29 -4.36
C SER A 148 -2.19 13.90 -5.31
N THR A 149 -1.85 15.05 -5.91
CA THR A 149 -2.66 15.65 -6.97
C THR A 149 -2.50 14.83 -8.26
N GLY A 150 -3.59 14.63 -8.99
CA GLY A 150 -3.59 13.91 -10.27
C GLY A 150 -5.00 13.54 -10.68
N GLU A 151 -5.16 13.17 -11.96
CA GLU A 151 -6.40 12.62 -12.47
C GLU A 151 -6.49 11.11 -12.17
N GLY A 152 -7.72 10.60 -12.04
CA GLY A 152 -7.96 9.20 -11.72
C GLY A 152 -7.58 8.80 -10.27
N MET A 153 -7.75 7.52 -9.99
CA MET A 153 -7.55 6.94 -8.65
C MET A 153 -6.10 6.47 -8.41
N SER A 154 -5.33 6.19 -9.46
CA SER A 154 -3.93 5.77 -9.37
C SER A 154 -2.99 6.96 -9.49
N ARG A 155 -2.74 7.60 -8.35
CA ARG A 155 -1.94 8.84 -8.25
C ARG A 155 -0.52 8.60 -7.74
N GLY A 156 -0.13 7.35 -7.54
CA GLY A 156 1.20 6.97 -7.07
C GLY A 156 2.32 7.47 -7.99
N PHE A 157 2.12 7.41 -9.30
CA PHE A 157 3.09 7.92 -10.27
C PHE A 157 3.33 9.44 -10.12
N GLU A 158 2.32 10.21 -9.71
CA GLU A 158 2.46 11.65 -9.41
C GLU A 158 3.31 11.94 -8.16
N VAL A 159 3.58 10.92 -7.34
CA VAL A 159 4.59 10.97 -6.27
C VAL A 159 5.98 10.66 -6.84
N ILE A 160 6.08 9.61 -7.65
CA ILE A 160 7.36 9.11 -8.19
C ILE A 160 8.00 10.11 -9.14
N LYS A 161 7.22 10.66 -10.07
CA LYS A 161 7.67 11.55 -11.13
C LYS A 161 8.46 12.78 -10.62
N PRO A 162 7.98 13.58 -9.63
CA PRO A 162 8.76 14.70 -9.10
C PRO A 162 10.02 14.25 -8.34
N LEU A 163 9.97 13.12 -7.61
CA LEU A 163 11.14 12.60 -6.90
C LEU A 163 12.22 12.13 -7.86
N LEU A 164 11.85 11.44 -8.95
CA LEU A 164 12.78 11.04 -10.00
C LEU A 164 13.49 12.27 -10.60
N ARG A 165 12.73 13.30 -10.99
CA ARG A 165 13.31 14.56 -11.50
C ARG A 165 14.22 15.22 -10.47
N HIS A 166 13.84 15.19 -9.19
CA HIS A 166 14.67 15.75 -8.13
C HIS A 166 15.99 14.99 -7.97
N ALA A 167 15.95 13.66 -7.99
CA ALA A 167 17.12 12.78 -7.91
C ALA A 167 18.11 13.05 -9.07
N GLU A 168 17.59 13.14 -10.30
CA GLU A 168 18.39 13.51 -11.49
C GLU A 168 19.05 14.87 -11.32
N ARG A 169 18.29 15.88 -10.87
CA ARG A 169 18.76 17.26 -10.68
C ARG A 169 19.89 17.38 -9.66
N ILE A 170 19.91 16.55 -8.61
CA ILE A 170 20.98 16.54 -7.60
C ILE A 170 22.09 15.53 -7.90
N GLY A 171 22.09 14.97 -9.11
CA GLY A 171 23.15 14.09 -9.60
C GLY A 171 23.17 12.71 -8.95
N VAL A 172 22.01 12.12 -8.65
CA VAL A 172 21.93 10.66 -8.45
C VAL A 172 22.21 10.00 -9.80
N GLU A 173 23.15 9.05 -9.86
CA GLU A 173 23.35 8.23 -11.05
C GLU A 173 22.26 7.16 -11.10
N LEU A 174 21.47 7.13 -12.17
CA LEU A 174 20.38 6.17 -12.36
C LEU A 174 20.81 5.13 -13.40
N ARG A 175 20.83 3.85 -13.01
CA ARG A 175 21.08 2.72 -13.92
C ARG A 175 19.81 1.89 -14.08
N TRP A 176 19.36 1.78 -15.31
CA TRP A 176 18.15 1.05 -15.70
C TRP A 176 18.52 -0.30 -16.31
N SER A 177 17.60 -1.25 -16.25
CA SER A 177 17.84 -2.61 -16.72
C SER A 177 19.08 -3.24 -16.06
N THR A 178 19.34 -2.88 -14.80
CA THR A 178 20.50 -3.30 -14.02
C THR A 178 20.03 -4.03 -12.77
N PRO A 179 19.72 -5.34 -12.87
CA PRO A 179 19.31 -6.12 -11.71
C PRO A 179 20.44 -6.27 -10.69
N LEU A 180 20.09 -6.11 -9.42
CA LEU A 180 20.92 -6.62 -8.33
C LEU A 180 20.76 -8.15 -8.28
N VAL A 181 21.87 -8.86 -8.37
CA VAL A 181 21.94 -10.33 -8.28
C VAL A 181 22.22 -10.76 -6.84
N ASP A 182 23.25 -10.18 -6.23
CA ASP A 182 23.59 -10.39 -4.81
C ASP A 182 24.35 -9.17 -4.25
N VAL A 183 24.64 -9.18 -2.96
CA VAL A 183 25.56 -8.22 -2.33
C VAL A 183 26.98 -8.79 -2.29
N VAL A 184 27.97 -7.92 -2.40
CA VAL A 184 29.40 -8.29 -2.29
C VAL A 184 29.85 -8.05 -0.87
N ARG A 185 30.64 -8.98 -0.31
CA ARG A 185 31.11 -8.93 1.08
C ARG A 185 32.63 -9.05 1.19
N GLU A 186 33.20 -8.33 2.13
CA GLU A 186 34.56 -8.50 2.63
C GLU A 186 34.50 -8.77 4.14
N GLY A 187 34.77 -10.02 4.53
CA GLY A 187 34.46 -10.50 5.87
C GLY A 187 32.96 -10.31 6.16
N GLU A 188 32.65 -9.64 7.28
CA GLU A 188 31.25 -9.38 7.65
C GLU A 188 30.63 -8.16 6.94
N ARG A 189 31.45 -7.31 6.31
CA ARG A 189 31.01 -6.06 5.69
C ARG A 189 30.41 -6.27 4.31
N VAL A 190 29.32 -5.59 3.99
CA VAL A 190 28.87 -5.41 2.61
C VAL A 190 29.63 -4.25 1.97
N THR A 191 30.26 -4.49 0.82
CA THR A 191 31.17 -3.55 0.11
C THR A 191 30.74 -3.26 -1.33
N GLY A 192 29.51 -3.64 -1.69
CA GLY A 192 28.98 -3.41 -3.03
C GLY A 192 27.88 -4.38 -3.39
N VAL A 193 27.54 -4.40 -4.67
CA VAL A 193 26.54 -5.32 -5.23
C VAL A 193 27.06 -5.97 -6.50
N LEU A 194 26.61 -7.19 -6.74
CA LEU A 194 26.83 -7.90 -8.00
C LEU A 194 25.65 -7.62 -8.93
N THR A 195 25.97 -7.26 -10.17
CA THR A 195 25.03 -7.10 -11.28
C THR A 195 25.49 -7.99 -12.44
N ASP A 196 24.67 -8.11 -13.49
CA ASP A 196 25.05 -8.87 -14.68
C ASP A 196 26.29 -8.29 -15.39
N ASP A 197 26.50 -6.97 -15.28
CA ASP A 197 27.66 -6.26 -15.85
C ASP A 197 28.89 -6.29 -14.94
N GLY A 198 28.81 -6.97 -13.79
CA GLY A 198 29.87 -7.10 -12.81
C GLY A 198 29.59 -6.38 -11.50
N VAL A 199 30.65 -6.15 -10.72
CA VAL A 199 30.57 -5.58 -9.37
C VAL A 199 30.46 -4.07 -9.42
N VAL A 200 29.48 -3.52 -8.69
CA VAL A 200 29.38 -2.10 -8.37
C VAL A 200 29.85 -1.90 -6.93
N PRO A 201 31.09 -1.39 -6.70
CA PRO A 201 31.61 -1.19 -5.36
C PRO A 201 30.89 -0.05 -4.63
N ALA A 202 30.72 -0.20 -3.31
CA ALA A 202 30.05 0.77 -2.46
C ALA A 202 30.56 0.69 -1.01
N ASP A 203 30.57 1.84 -0.32
CA ASP A 203 30.84 1.89 1.12
C ASP A 203 29.62 1.44 1.94
N ALA A 204 28.41 1.56 1.37
CA ALA A 204 27.20 0.92 1.89
C ALA A 204 26.15 0.66 0.80
N VAL A 205 25.26 -0.28 1.06
CA VAL A 205 24.18 -0.73 0.17
C VAL A 205 22.83 -0.58 0.87
N VAL A 206 21.87 0.07 0.19
CA VAL A 206 20.48 0.18 0.65
C VAL A 206 19.56 -0.69 -0.22
N ILE A 207 18.98 -1.73 0.37
CA ILE A 207 17.98 -2.59 -0.28
C ILE A 207 16.60 -1.92 -0.20
N ALA A 208 16.11 -1.46 -1.35
CA ALA A 208 14.82 -0.81 -1.52
C ALA A 208 13.98 -1.47 -2.64
N SER A 209 14.20 -2.78 -2.85
CA SER A 209 13.79 -3.54 -4.04
C SER A 209 12.34 -4.04 -4.06
N GLY A 210 11.56 -3.73 -3.03
CA GLY A 210 10.17 -4.21 -2.91
C GLY A 210 10.06 -5.56 -2.18
N GLY A 211 8.85 -6.10 -2.13
CA GLY A 211 8.57 -7.43 -1.59
C GLY A 211 8.76 -8.55 -2.61
N PHE A 212 8.02 -9.65 -2.40
CA PHE A 212 8.08 -10.84 -3.26
C PHE A 212 6.75 -11.21 -3.92
N GLN A 213 5.78 -10.29 -3.91
CA GLN A 213 4.44 -10.52 -4.44
C GLN A 213 4.41 -10.99 -5.89
N ALA A 214 5.40 -10.66 -6.72
CA ALA A 214 5.46 -11.10 -8.11
C ALA A 214 6.14 -12.46 -8.29
N ASN A 215 6.82 -12.99 -7.27
CA ASN A 215 7.51 -14.28 -7.32
C ASN A 215 6.58 -15.45 -6.98
N ARG A 216 6.22 -16.24 -8.00
CA ARG A 216 5.33 -17.40 -7.88
C ARG A 216 5.82 -18.44 -6.87
N GLU A 217 7.12 -18.74 -6.87
CA GLU A 217 7.70 -19.75 -5.97
C GLU A 217 7.63 -19.28 -4.51
N LEU A 218 7.99 -18.02 -4.25
CA LEU A 218 7.93 -17.46 -2.90
C LEU A 218 6.49 -17.31 -2.41
N ARG A 219 5.54 -16.95 -3.29
CA ARG A 219 4.10 -16.98 -2.96
C ARG A 219 3.66 -18.38 -2.54
N LEU A 220 3.99 -19.41 -3.33
CA LEU A 220 3.64 -20.79 -3.02
C LEU A 220 4.24 -21.23 -1.68
N ARG A 221 5.53 -20.94 -1.46
CA ARG A 221 6.27 -21.32 -0.24
C ARG A 221 5.72 -20.65 1.02
N HIS A 222 5.38 -19.36 0.94
CA HIS A 222 5.09 -18.56 2.13
C HIS A 222 3.61 -18.25 2.32
N LEU A 223 2.88 -17.95 1.25
CA LEU A 223 1.46 -17.59 1.32
C LEU A 223 0.54 -18.80 1.13
N GLY A 224 0.96 -19.80 0.35
CA GLY A 224 0.20 -21.03 0.09
C GLY A 224 -0.16 -21.24 -1.38
N PRO A 225 -0.64 -22.45 -1.75
CA PRO A 225 -0.96 -22.82 -3.14
C PRO A 225 -2.10 -21.99 -3.75
N GLU A 226 -2.96 -21.41 -2.92
CA GLU A 226 -3.99 -20.51 -3.39
C GLU A 226 -3.42 -19.22 -4.00
N TRP A 227 -2.26 -18.75 -3.53
CA TRP A 227 -1.64 -17.52 -4.01
C TRP A 227 -0.74 -17.70 -5.23
N GLU A 228 -0.55 -18.93 -5.71
CA GLU A 228 0.37 -19.22 -6.80
C GLU A 228 0.04 -18.42 -8.07
N ASN A 229 -1.23 -18.44 -8.49
CA ASN A 229 -1.74 -17.78 -9.70
C ASN A 229 -2.63 -16.58 -9.38
N VAL A 230 -2.44 -15.97 -8.19
CA VAL A 230 -3.18 -14.76 -7.81
C VAL A 230 -2.88 -13.63 -8.78
N LYS A 231 -3.88 -12.78 -9.01
CA LYS A 231 -3.71 -11.59 -9.83
C LYS A 231 -2.82 -10.58 -9.13
N LEU A 232 -1.89 -9.97 -9.86
CA LEU A 232 -1.06 -8.90 -9.33
C LEU A 232 -1.78 -7.56 -9.46
N ARG A 233 -1.82 -6.83 -8.33
CA ARG A 233 -2.30 -5.46 -8.24
C ARG A 233 -1.13 -4.51 -7.97
N GLY A 234 -0.15 -4.54 -8.88
CA GLY A 234 1.12 -3.85 -8.67
C GLY A 234 2.19 -4.26 -9.67
N THR A 235 3.44 -3.91 -9.36
CA THR A 235 4.58 -4.20 -10.24
C THR A 235 4.85 -5.70 -10.37
N ARG A 236 5.16 -6.12 -11.59
CA ARG A 236 5.68 -7.46 -11.90
C ARG A 236 7.15 -7.66 -11.47
N LEU A 237 7.82 -6.61 -11.04
CA LEU A 237 9.24 -6.62 -10.71
C LEU A 237 9.52 -6.94 -9.23
N ALA A 238 8.53 -6.95 -8.36
CA ALA A 238 8.76 -7.23 -6.94
C ALA A 238 8.87 -8.74 -6.68
N THR A 239 10.05 -9.32 -6.98
CA THR A 239 10.31 -10.76 -6.93
C THR A 239 11.15 -11.20 -5.72
N GLY A 240 11.48 -10.28 -4.82
CA GLY A 240 12.19 -10.55 -3.57
C GLY A 240 13.72 -10.61 -3.69
N ASP A 241 14.31 -10.31 -4.86
CA ASP A 241 15.73 -10.55 -5.15
C ASP A 241 16.66 -9.88 -4.12
N GLY A 242 16.52 -8.57 -3.91
CA GLY A 242 17.36 -7.83 -2.96
C GLY A 242 17.09 -8.18 -1.49
N MET A 243 15.83 -8.49 -1.16
CA MET A 243 15.46 -8.98 0.18
C MET A 243 16.15 -10.32 0.47
N LEU A 244 16.13 -11.25 -0.47
CA LEU A 244 16.80 -12.55 -0.34
C LEU A 244 18.33 -12.41 -0.32
N ALA A 245 18.90 -11.49 -1.11
CA ALA A 245 20.34 -11.17 -1.06
C ALA A 245 20.75 -10.67 0.33
N ALA A 246 19.97 -9.76 0.94
CA ALA A 246 20.22 -9.31 2.30
C ALA A 246 20.16 -10.44 3.33
N LEU A 247 19.19 -11.35 3.22
CA LEU A 247 19.09 -12.52 4.10
C LEU A 247 20.30 -13.45 3.94
N ARG A 248 20.76 -13.72 2.71
CA ARG A 248 21.99 -14.50 2.45
C ARG A 248 23.24 -13.81 3.00
N ALA A 249 23.22 -12.49 3.08
CA ALA A 249 24.30 -11.68 3.65
C ALA A 249 24.30 -11.62 5.18
N GLY A 250 23.41 -12.36 5.86
CA GLY A 250 23.37 -12.45 7.31
C GLY A 250 22.30 -11.59 7.98
N ALA A 251 21.49 -10.86 7.22
CA ALA A 251 20.34 -10.16 7.80
C ALA A 251 19.28 -11.15 8.28
N GLY A 252 18.64 -10.85 9.41
CA GLY A 252 17.52 -11.59 9.96
C GLY A 252 16.21 -11.27 9.25
N ALA A 253 15.23 -12.17 9.40
CA ALA A 253 13.88 -11.97 8.90
C ALA A 253 12.95 -11.38 9.98
N ALA A 254 12.00 -10.56 9.56
CA ALA A 254 10.94 -10.00 10.41
C ALA A 254 9.58 -10.00 9.69
N GLY A 255 8.51 -9.73 10.45
CA GLY A 255 7.14 -9.66 9.92
C GLY A 255 6.52 -11.03 9.62
N THR A 256 5.33 -11.00 9.01
CA THR A 256 4.61 -12.24 8.65
C THR A 256 4.78 -12.55 7.17
N TRP A 257 5.58 -13.56 6.86
CA TRP A 257 5.79 -14.05 5.51
C TRP A 257 4.56 -14.75 4.92
N ALA A 258 3.67 -15.27 5.78
CA ALA A 258 2.40 -15.90 5.41
C ALA A 258 1.21 -14.92 5.29
N SER A 259 1.48 -13.62 5.17
CA SER A 259 0.44 -12.61 5.02
C SER A 259 0.84 -11.51 4.05
N CYS A 260 -0.17 -10.89 3.47
CA CYS A 260 -0.02 -9.89 2.44
C CYS A 260 -1.19 -8.90 2.48
N HIS A 261 -1.00 -7.77 1.83
CA HIS A 261 -2.09 -6.91 1.42
C HIS A 261 -2.70 -7.43 0.11
N SER A 262 -4.00 -7.70 0.13
CA SER A 262 -4.80 -8.01 -1.06
C SER A 262 -6.14 -7.30 -1.02
N ALA A 263 -6.72 -6.94 -2.17
CA ALA A 263 -8.09 -6.41 -2.21
C ALA A 263 -8.92 -7.16 -3.25
N ALA A 264 -10.24 -6.99 -3.18
CA ALA A 264 -11.13 -7.38 -4.27
C ALA A 264 -10.78 -6.57 -5.52
N VAL A 265 -10.64 -7.22 -6.66
CA VAL A 265 -10.40 -6.58 -7.96
C VAL A 265 -11.25 -7.25 -9.03
N ASP A 266 -11.58 -6.52 -10.08
CA ASP A 266 -12.23 -7.11 -11.25
C ASP A 266 -11.25 -8.10 -11.94
N PRO A 267 -11.65 -9.36 -12.19
CA PRO A 267 -10.79 -10.38 -12.80
C PRO A 267 -10.48 -10.14 -14.29
N THR A 268 -11.24 -9.31 -15.00
CA THR A 268 -11.02 -8.98 -16.41
C THR A 268 -9.92 -7.92 -16.63
N MET A 269 -9.64 -7.09 -15.62
CA MET A 269 -8.64 -6.02 -15.74
C MET A 269 -7.22 -6.57 -15.97
N PRO A 270 -6.44 -6.15 -16.97
CA PRO A 270 -5.09 -6.69 -17.13
C PRO A 270 -4.17 -6.29 -15.96
N ALA A 271 -3.17 -7.13 -15.67
CA ALA A 271 -2.07 -6.71 -14.80
C ALA A 271 -1.29 -5.57 -15.50
N PRO A 272 -0.77 -4.58 -14.76
CA PRO A 272 -0.15 -3.43 -15.40
C PRO A 272 1.19 -3.82 -16.03
N GLU A 273 1.41 -3.40 -17.28
CA GLU A 273 2.66 -3.68 -18.01
C GLU A 273 3.81 -2.73 -17.62
N ARG A 274 3.48 -1.48 -17.26
CA ARG A 274 4.41 -0.39 -16.91
C ARG A 274 3.85 0.47 -15.78
N SER A 275 4.69 1.28 -15.14
CA SER A 275 4.34 2.03 -13.93
C SER A 275 3.27 3.10 -14.06
N GLU A 276 3.07 3.63 -15.27
CA GLU A 276 2.02 4.62 -15.56
C GLU A 276 0.65 3.97 -15.85
N ALA A 277 0.61 2.65 -16.04
CA ALA A 277 -0.63 1.96 -16.32
C ALA A 277 -1.50 1.88 -15.06
N SER A 278 -2.82 1.97 -15.23
CA SER A 278 -3.76 1.72 -14.13
C SER A 278 -3.63 0.24 -13.71
N PRO A 279 -3.39 -0.05 -12.42
CA PRO A 279 -3.49 -1.40 -11.91
C PRO A 279 -4.95 -1.88 -11.92
N PRO A 280 -5.21 -3.19 -11.78
CA PRO A 280 -6.54 -3.71 -11.50
C PRO A 280 -7.18 -2.92 -10.37
N PHE A 281 -8.34 -2.35 -10.67
CA PHE A 281 -8.99 -1.43 -9.74
C PHE A 281 -9.50 -2.20 -8.52
N PRO A 282 -9.21 -1.73 -7.30
CA PRO A 282 -9.76 -2.33 -6.10
C PRO A 282 -11.25 -2.01 -5.98
N LEU A 283 -12.09 -3.03 -5.94
CA LEU A 283 -13.52 -2.90 -5.68
C LEU A 283 -13.72 -2.54 -4.21
N HIS A 284 -14.00 -1.28 -3.91
CA HIS A 284 -14.23 -0.80 -2.54
C HIS A 284 -15.72 -0.67 -2.19
N GLY A 285 -16.61 -1.21 -3.01
CA GLY A 285 -18.06 -1.06 -2.85
C GLY A 285 -18.64 -2.01 -1.79
N PHE A 286 -17.91 -3.06 -1.42
CA PHE A 286 -18.34 -4.12 -0.49
C PHE A 286 -19.08 -3.62 0.76
N TRP A 287 -18.69 -2.47 1.33
CA TRP A 287 -19.34 -1.93 2.53
C TRP A 287 -20.78 -1.43 2.31
N LEU A 288 -21.15 -1.06 1.08
CA LEU A 288 -22.52 -0.67 0.70
C LEU A 288 -23.36 -1.82 0.15
N GLY A 289 -22.74 -2.94 -0.20
CA GLY A 289 -23.40 -4.13 -0.71
C GLY A 289 -23.21 -5.33 0.21
N VAL A 290 -23.26 -6.52 -0.39
CA VAL A 290 -22.83 -7.79 0.23
C VAL A 290 -21.88 -8.53 -0.70
N LEU A 291 -20.97 -9.33 -0.13
CA LEU A 291 -20.08 -10.20 -0.89
C LEU A 291 -20.65 -11.63 -0.87
N VAL A 292 -20.91 -12.17 -2.05
CA VAL A 292 -21.47 -13.51 -2.23
C VAL A 292 -20.49 -14.39 -3.01
N ASN A 293 -20.23 -15.61 -2.53
CA ASN A 293 -19.36 -16.57 -3.22
C ASN A 293 -20.08 -17.26 -4.40
N ARG A 294 -19.40 -18.18 -5.09
CA ARG A 294 -19.99 -18.93 -6.22
C ARG A 294 -21.18 -19.82 -5.86
N ASP A 295 -21.32 -20.16 -4.58
CA ASP A 295 -22.40 -21.02 -4.07
C ASP A 295 -23.63 -20.18 -3.64
N GLY A 296 -23.55 -18.85 -3.73
CA GLY A 296 -24.66 -17.97 -3.36
C GLY A 296 -24.66 -17.53 -1.90
N GLU A 297 -23.57 -17.77 -1.16
CA GLU A 297 -23.47 -17.52 0.28
C GLU A 297 -22.59 -16.30 0.62
N ARG A 298 -22.96 -15.59 1.69
CA ARG A 298 -22.10 -14.57 2.31
C ARG A 298 -21.02 -15.21 3.17
N PHE A 299 -19.83 -14.61 3.19
CA PHE A 299 -18.65 -15.22 3.84
C PHE A 299 -17.78 -14.27 4.66
N VAL A 300 -18.09 -12.97 4.70
CA VAL A 300 -17.35 -11.97 5.47
C VAL A 300 -18.29 -10.88 6.00
N ASP A 301 -17.95 -10.25 7.12
CA ASP A 301 -18.55 -8.96 7.50
C ASP A 301 -18.01 -7.90 6.54
N GLU A 302 -18.87 -7.36 5.68
CA GLU A 302 -18.50 -6.36 4.69
C GLU A 302 -18.49 -4.94 5.28
N GLY A 303 -18.98 -4.74 6.52
CA GLY A 303 -19.05 -3.45 7.19
C GLY A 303 -18.40 -3.40 8.58
N PRO A 304 -17.19 -3.95 8.82
CA PRO A 304 -16.59 -3.99 10.16
C PRO A 304 -16.14 -2.61 10.65
N GLY A 305 -15.99 -1.64 9.74
CA GLY A 305 -15.58 -0.27 10.00
C GLY A 305 -15.27 0.45 8.67
N PRO A 306 -14.65 1.64 8.70
CA PRO A 306 -14.34 2.40 7.49
C PRO A 306 -13.60 1.55 6.45
N TRP A 307 -14.04 1.58 5.19
CA TRP A 307 -13.53 0.70 4.14
C TRP A 307 -12.01 0.83 3.94
N VAL A 308 -11.45 2.04 4.08
CA VAL A 308 -10.00 2.31 3.93
C VAL A 308 -9.13 1.62 4.98
N LYS A 309 -9.73 1.11 6.06
CA LYS A 309 -9.07 0.33 7.10
C LYS A 309 -9.35 -1.18 6.98
N ASN A 310 -10.12 -1.61 5.99
CA ASN A 310 -10.64 -2.98 5.91
C ASN A 310 -10.58 -3.60 4.51
N TYR A 311 -10.35 -2.83 3.45
CA TYR A 311 -10.28 -3.35 2.07
C TYR A 311 -9.10 -4.32 1.87
N SER A 312 -8.04 -4.17 2.65
CA SER A 312 -6.76 -4.88 2.57
C SER A 312 -6.79 -6.37 2.93
N LYS A 313 -7.89 -6.83 3.52
CA LYS A 313 -8.16 -8.25 3.83
C LYS A 313 -9.25 -8.87 2.96
N MET A 314 -9.95 -8.08 2.13
CA MET A 314 -11.06 -8.58 1.30
C MET A 314 -10.58 -9.57 0.24
N GLY A 315 -9.42 -9.32 -0.38
CA GLY A 315 -8.83 -10.27 -1.33
C GLY A 315 -8.56 -11.62 -0.68
N LYS A 316 -8.01 -11.65 0.53
CA LYS A 316 -7.77 -12.88 1.30
C LYS A 316 -9.04 -13.62 1.68
N ALA A 317 -10.12 -12.89 1.98
CA ALA A 317 -11.43 -13.50 2.23
C ALA A 317 -11.97 -14.21 0.96
N ILE A 318 -11.85 -13.54 -0.21
CA ILE A 318 -12.24 -14.10 -1.52
C ILE A 318 -11.37 -15.31 -1.89
N MET A 319 -10.06 -15.29 -1.60
CA MET A 319 -9.15 -16.42 -1.87
C MET A 319 -9.55 -17.72 -1.17
N ARG A 320 -10.31 -17.64 -0.07
CA ARG A 320 -10.80 -18.81 0.67
C ARG A 320 -12.12 -19.36 0.13
N GLN A 321 -12.73 -18.68 -0.84
CA GLN A 321 -14.02 -19.07 -1.40
C GLN A 321 -13.86 -20.05 -2.57
N PRO A 322 -14.90 -20.85 -2.87
CA PRO A 322 -14.95 -21.71 -4.05
C PRO A 322 -14.62 -20.93 -5.33
N GLY A 323 -13.69 -21.47 -6.13
CA GLY A 323 -13.21 -20.82 -7.35
C GLY A 323 -12.35 -19.56 -7.13
N ARG A 324 -12.11 -19.11 -5.89
CA ARG A 324 -11.37 -17.87 -5.56
C ARG A 324 -12.03 -16.62 -6.15
N GLU A 325 -13.35 -16.67 -6.20
CA GLU A 325 -14.20 -15.66 -6.81
C GLU A 325 -15.38 -15.34 -5.89
N ALA A 326 -15.86 -14.11 -6.02
CA ALA A 326 -17.04 -13.61 -5.36
C ALA A 326 -17.72 -12.56 -6.25
N TYR A 327 -18.88 -12.09 -5.81
CA TYR A 327 -19.61 -10.99 -6.43
C TYR A 327 -19.97 -9.96 -5.36
N GLU A 328 -19.67 -8.69 -5.63
CA GLU A 328 -20.24 -7.58 -4.87
C GLU A 328 -21.66 -7.31 -5.39
N ILE A 329 -22.67 -7.57 -4.57
CA ILE A 329 -24.08 -7.42 -4.92
C ILE A 329 -24.64 -6.13 -4.32
N PHE A 330 -25.34 -5.37 -5.16
CA PHE A 330 -25.97 -4.10 -4.85
C PHE A 330 -27.43 -4.07 -5.33
N ASP A 331 -28.21 -3.17 -4.73
CA ASP A 331 -29.49 -2.74 -5.28
C ASP A 331 -29.30 -1.41 -6.04
N GLN A 332 -30.35 -0.87 -6.64
CA GLN A 332 -30.27 0.37 -7.40
C GLN A 332 -29.69 1.55 -6.58
N ARG A 333 -30.02 1.63 -5.28
CA ARG A 333 -29.64 2.77 -4.42
C ARG A 333 -28.15 2.70 -4.08
N THR A 334 -27.67 1.53 -3.71
CA THR A 334 -26.27 1.34 -3.31
C THR A 334 -25.35 1.29 -4.53
N ALA A 335 -25.81 0.73 -5.65
CA ALA A 335 -25.09 0.75 -6.93
C ALA A 335 -24.82 2.18 -7.41
N ALA A 336 -25.81 3.07 -7.33
CA ALA A 336 -25.64 4.47 -7.74
C ALA A 336 -24.55 5.22 -6.95
N ARG A 337 -24.22 4.77 -5.74
CA ARG A 337 -23.18 5.40 -4.88
C ARG A 337 -21.77 4.93 -5.19
N VAL A 338 -21.62 3.80 -5.89
CA VAL A 338 -20.32 3.22 -6.26
C VAL A 338 -20.07 3.30 -7.77
N ALA A 339 -21.08 3.68 -8.56
CA ALA A 339 -21.01 3.71 -10.02
C ALA A 339 -19.83 4.57 -10.54
N ASP A 340 -19.65 5.77 -10.02
CA ASP A 340 -18.54 6.66 -10.43
C ASP A 340 -17.17 6.09 -10.04
N GLU A 341 -17.10 5.35 -8.93
CA GLU A 341 -15.86 4.73 -8.47
C GLU A 341 -15.48 3.54 -9.37
N PHE A 342 -16.47 2.79 -9.86
CA PHE A 342 -16.25 1.60 -10.69
C PHE A 342 -16.28 1.87 -12.19
N ALA A 343 -16.65 3.08 -12.62
CA ALA A 343 -16.74 3.46 -14.02
C ALA A 343 -15.41 3.26 -14.76
N GLY A 344 -15.44 2.45 -15.83
CA GLY A 344 -14.27 2.12 -16.64
C GLY A 344 -13.27 1.15 -15.97
N ALA A 345 -13.59 0.68 -14.77
CA ALA A 345 -12.71 -0.12 -13.93
C ALA A 345 -13.24 -1.54 -13.66
N ALA A 346 -14.57 -1.70 -13.70
CA ALA A 346 -15.24 -2.99 -13.58
C ALA A 346 -16.50 -3.03 -14.44
N VAL A 347 -16.88 -4.22 -14.91
CA VAL A 347 -18.06 -4.40 -15.76
C VAL A 347 -19.23 -4.90 -14.92
N PRO A 348 -20.31 -4.11 -14.74
CA PRO A 348 -21.47 -4.56 -13.98
C PRO A 348 -22.31 -5.58 -14.76
N VAL A 349 -22.86 -6.55 -14.04
CA VAL A 349 -24.00 -7.36 -14.49
C VAL A 349 -25.25 -6.84 -13.80
N THR A 350 -26.30 -6.51 -14.57
CA THR A 350 -27.48 -5.81 -14.04
C THR A 350 -28.76 -6.53 -14.43
N ALA A 351 -29.65 -6.83 -13.47
CA ALA A 351 -30.90 -7.55 -13.72
C ALA A 351 -32.09 -6.90 -12.97
N GLN A 352 -33.32 -7.17 -13.42
CA GLN A 352 -34.52 -6.64 -12.75
C GLN A 352 -34.96 -7.50 -11.57
N THR A 353 -34.46 -8.74 -11.49
CA THR A 353 -34.78 -9.67 -10.39
C THR A 353 -33.52 -10.40 -9.92
N LEU A 354 -33.50 -10.87 -8.67
CA LEU A 354 -32.40 -11.65 -8.13
C LEU A 354 -32.21 -13.01 -8.84
N PRO A 355 -33.26 -13.77 -9.23
CA PRO A 355 -33.09 -14.97 -10.04
C PRO A 355 -32.40 -14.72 -11.38
N GLU A 356 -32.82 -13.66 -12.09
CA GLU A 356 -32.19 -13.26 -13.36
C GLU A 356 -30.73 -12.83 -13.13
N LEU A 357 -30.44 -12.12 -12.04
CA LEU A 357 -29.06 -11.76 -11.68
C LEU A 357 -28.22 -13.02 -11.47
N ALA A 358 -28.73 -13.98 -10.69
CA ALA A 358 -28.06 -15.23 -10.36
C ALA A 358 -27.70 -16.04 -11.61
N GLU A 359 -28.66 -16.18 -12.54
CA GLU A 359 -28.45 -16.86 -13.83
C GLU A 359 -27.30 -16.21 -14.61
N ARG A 360 -27.30 -14.87 -14.70
CA ARG A 360 -26.31 -14.11 -15.48
C ARG A 360 -24.90 -14.15 -14.90
N ILE A 361 -24.77 -14.29 -13.58
CA ILE A 361 -23.47 -14.43 -12.90
C ILE A 361 -23.09 -15.89 -12.63
N GLY A 362 -23.93 -16.85 -13.02
CA GLY A 362 -23.68 -18.28 -12.84
C GLY A 362 -23.66 -18.74 -11.37
N VAL A 363 -24.48 -18.13 -10.52
CA VAL A 363 -24.68 -18.49 -9.10
C VAL A 363 -26.04 -19.20 -8.96
N PRO A 364 -26.19 -20.20 -8.06
CA PRO A 364 -27.49 -20.85 -7.85
C PRO A 364 -28.57 -19.86 -7.42
N ALA A 365 -29.66 -19.76 -8.20
CA ALA A 365 -30.70 -18.75 -7.99
C ALA A 365 -31.37 -18.85 -6.63
N GLU A 366 -31.73 -20.06 -6.19
CA GLU A 366 -32.35 -20.28 -4.87
C GLU A 366 -31.44 -19.82 -3.73
N ALA A 367 -30.15 -20.14 -3.80
CA ALA A 367 -29.17 -19.76 -2.78
C ALA A 367 -28.95 -18.24 -2.73
N LEU A 368 -28.75 -17.58 -3.89
CA LEU A 368 -28.58 -16.12 -3.92
C LEU A 368 -29.82 -15.40 -3.38
N VAL A 369 -31.01 -15.79 -3.84
CA VAL A 369 -32.27 -15.20 -3.38
C VAL A 369 -32.42 -15.39 -1.87
N GLY A 370 -32.22 -16.61 -1.37
CA GLY A 370 -32.31 -16.92 0.05
C GLY A 370 -31.34 -16.07 0.90
N THR A 371 -30.09 -15.95 0.46
CA THR A 371 -29.06 -15.13 1.13
C THR A 371 -29.45 -13.66 1.19
N ILE A 372 -29.92 -13.07 0.08
CA ILE A 372 -30.31 -11.65 0.06
C ILE A 372 -31.57 -11.41 0.89
N GLU A 373 -32.56 -12.30 0.82
CA GLU A 373 -33.77 -12.19 1.64
C GLU A 373 -33.48 -12.35 3.14
N GLU A 374 -32.62 -13.29 3.52
CA GLU A 374 -32.18 -13.45 4.90
C GLU A 374 -31.45 -12.19 5.39
N PHE A 375 -30.52 -11.66 4.60
CA PHE A 375 -29.83 -10.41 4.89
C PHE A 375 -30.82 -9.24 5.07
N ASN A 376 -31.78 -9.10 4.16
CA ASN A 376 -32.80 -8.04 4.20
C ASN A 376 -33.66 -8.14 5.47
N ARG A 377 -34.10 -9.34 5.86
CA ARG A 377 -34.87 -9.55 7.10
C ARG A 377 -34.06 -9.25 8.36
N ALA A 378 -32.75 -9.46 8.32
CA ALA A 378 -31.87 -9.26 9.45
C ALA A 378 -31.42 -7.80 9.63
N CYS A 379 -31.57 -6.96 8.60
CA CYS A 379 -31.22 -5.54 8.64
C CYS A 379 -32.04 -4.78 9.69
N ARG A 380 -31.37 -3.89 10.41
CA ARG A 380 -31.95 -3.04 11.45
C ARG A 380 -31.81 -1.57 11.09
N ASP A 381 -32.65 -0.74 11.71
CA ASP A 381 -32.62 0.72 11.52
C ASP A 381 -31.31 1.37 11.98
N ASP A 382 -30.56 0.71 12.87
CA ASP A 382 -29.24 1.14 13.33
C ASP A 382 -28.09 0.81 12.34
N GLY A 383 -28.41 0.23 11.18
CA GLY A 383 -27.45 -0.12 10.14
C GLY A 383 -26.64 -1.39 10.43
N ARG A 384 -27.14 -2.27 11.30
CA ARG A 384 -26.54 -3.57 11.63
C ARG A 384 -27.45 -4.71 11.18
N THR A 385 -26.92 -5.94 11.16
CA THR A 385 -27.74 -7.15 11.06
C THR A 385 -27.72 -7.95 12.36
N THR A 386 -28.81 -8.63 12.70
CA THR A 386 -28.88 -9.56 13.85
C THR A 386 -29.48 -10.91 13.46
N GLY A 387 -28.96 -12.00 14.04
CA GLY A 387 -29.52 -13.35 13.85
C GLY A 387 -29.06 -14.06 12.57
N ILE A 388 -28.04 -13.55 11.89
CA ILE A 388 -27.46 -14.14 10.67
C ILE A 388 -25.95 -14.29 10.79
N THR A 389 -25.37 -15.19 9.99
CA THR A 389 -23.91 -15.39 9.92
C THR A 389 -23.44 -15.28 8.47
N PRO A 390 -22.44 -14.43 8.16
CA PRO A 390 -21.83 -13.43 9.04
C PRO A 390 -22.77 -12.25 9.32
N ALA A 391 -22.67 -11.66 10.51
CA ALA A 391 -23.30 -10.37 10.76
C ALA A 391 -22.58 -9.26 9.97
N LYS A 392 -23.32 -8.27 9.48
CA LYS A 392 -22.79 -7.01 8.96
C LYS A 392 -22.83 -5.96 10.07
N SER A 393 -21.67 -5.46 10.46
CA SER A 393 -21.54 -4.62 11.66
C SER A 393 -21.99 -3.18 11.48
N HIS A 394 -21.93 -2.64 10.25
CA HIS A 394 -22.29 -1.26 9.92
C HIS A 394 -22.78 -1.15 8.47
N TRP A 395 -23.53 -0.08 8.17
CA TRP A 395 -24.08 0.24 6.85
C TRP A 395 -24.90 -0.89 6.22
N ALA A 396 -25.48 -1.77 7.03
CA ALA A 396 -26.46 -2.73 6.56
C ALA A 396 -27.74 -2.00 6.16
N THR A 397 -28.11 -2.11 4.89
CA THR A 397 -29.37 -1.63 4.33
C THR A 397 -29.97 -2.72 3.45
N PRO A 398 -31.28 -2.97 3.51
CA PRO A 398 -31.91 -3.95 2.64
C PRO A 398 -31.57 -3.70 1.16
N LEU A 399 -31.25 -4.78 0.44
CA LEU A 399 -31.05 -4.80 -1.00
C LEU A 399 -32.34 -5.34 -1.65
N ASP A 400 -33.34 -4.47 -1.79
CA ASP A 400 -34.71 -4.84 -2.17
C ASP A 400 -35.28 -4.03 -3.35
N ARG A 401 -34.46 -3.19 -3.99
CA ARG A 401 -34.89 -2.32 -5.10
C ARG A 401 -34.15 -2.61 -6.40
N PRO A 402 -34.85 -3.02 -7.47
CA PRO A 402 -34.24 -3.23 -8.77
C PRO A 402 -33.89 -1.89 -9.47
N PRO A 403 -32.98 -1.92 -10.45
CA PRO A 403 -32.22 -3.09 -10.87
C PRO A 403 -31.17 -3.51 -9.83
N PHE A 404 -30.97 -4.81 -9.71
CA PHE A 404 -29.88 -5.39 -8.92
C PHE A 404 -28.60 -5.41 -9.76
N VAL A 405 -27.46 -5.16 -9.12
CA VAL A 405 -26.17 -5.05 -9.81
C VAL A 405 -25.16 -5.95 -9.12
N ALA A 406 -24.38 -6.69 -9.91
CA ALA A 406 -23.26 -7.50 -9.45
C ALA A 406 -21.97 -7.06 -10.14
N TYR A 407 -20.88 -7.02 -9.36
CA TYR A 407 -19.52 -6.88 -9.88
C TYR A 407 -18.72 -8.12 -9.56
N HIS A 408 -18.08 -8.73 -10.56
CA HIS A 408 -17.24 -9.92 -10.37
C HIS A 408 -15.95 -9.52 -9.67
N ALA A 409 -15.59 -10.27 -8.62
CA ALA A 409 -14.44 -9.99 -7.78
C ALA A 409 -13.54 -11.22 -7.65
N THR A 410 -12.24 -11.01 -7.78
CA THR A 410 -11.19 -11.94 -7.33
C THR A 410 -10.19 -11.21 -6.44
N ALA A 411 -9.17 -11.90 -5.94
CA ALA A 411 -8.12 -11.28 -5.15
C ALA A 411 -7.02 -10.68 -6.02
N GLY A 412 -6.69 -9.41 -5.76
CA GLY A 412 -5.51 -8.73 -6.27
C GLY A 412 -4.45 -8.58 -5.19
N LEU A 413 -3.34 -9.29 -5.32
CA LEU A 413 -2.18 -9.23 -4.42
C LEU A 413 -1.37 -7.96 -4.69
N THR A 414 -1.13 -7.16 -3.64
CA THR A 414 -0.43 -5.88 -3.76
C THR A 414 1.00 -5.95 -3.23
N PHE A 415 1.18 -6.36 -1.97
CA PHE A 415 2.49 -6.47 -1.35
C PHE A 415 2.52 -7.45 -0.17
N THR A 416 3.71 -7.87 0.23
CA THR A 416 3.96 -8.85 1.30
C THR A 416 4.39 -8.18 2.60
N PHE A 417 4.10 -8.79 3.75
CA PHE A 417 4.38 -8.20 5.07
C PHE A 417 5.67 -8.72 5.73
N GLY A 418 6.25 -9.81 5.21
CA GLY A 418 7.54 -10.34 5.65
C GLY A 418 8.70 -9.74 4.87
N GLY A 419 9.84 -9.59 5.52
CA GLY A 419 11.08 -9.14 4.88
C GLY A 419 12.27 -9.06 5.83
N VAL A 420 13.26 -8.26 5.46
CA VAL A 420 14.47 -8.00 6.26
C VAL A 420 14.11 -7.31 7.58
N ARG A 421 14.74 -7.74 8.68
CA ARG A 421 14.70 -7.05 9.97
C ARG A 421 15.57 -5.80 9.91
N ILE A 422 15.04 -4.68 10.39
CA ILE A 422 15.75 -3.41 10.44
C ILE A 422 15.58 -2.72 11.80
N ASP A 423 16.50 -1.83 12.13
CA ASP A 423 16.30 -0.82 13.17
C ASP A 423 15.53 0.40 12.62
N PRO A 424 15.13 1.37 13.46
CA PRO A 424 14.48 2.60 13.03
C PRO A 424 15.25 3.45 12.01
N ASP A 425 16.57 3.31 11.93
CA ASP A 425 17.42 4.10 11.03
C ASP A 425 17.72 3.37 9.71
N GLY A 426 17.17 2.17 9.53
CA GLY A 426 17.23 1.38 8.32
C GLY A 426 18.44 0.43 8.24
N ARG A 427 19.21 0.26 9.32
CA ARG A 427 20.30 -0.74 9.35
C ARG A 427 19.68 -2.14 9.27
N ALA A 428 20.17 -2.97 8.37
CA ALA A 428 19.77 -4.37 8.35
C ALA A 428 20.35 -5.07 9.58
N LEU A 429 19.51 -5.77 10.34
CA LEU A 429 19.92 -6.45 11.57
C LEU A 429 20.01 -7.94 11.34
N ALA A 430 21.03 -8.58 11.88
CA ALA A 430 21.10 -10.03 12.02
C ALA A 430 20.04 -10.56 13.00
N SER A 431 19.91 -11.88 13.09
CA SER A 431 18.91 -12.53 13.95
C SER A 431 19.07 -12.20 15.44
N ASP A 432 20.30 -11.92 15.88
CA ASP A 432 20.64 -11.51 17.25
C ASP A 432 20.44 -10.00 17.52
N GLY A 433 20.05 -9.23 16.51
CA GLY A 433 19.82 -7.78 16.60
C GLY A 433 21.05 -6.93 16.30
N THR A 434 22.21 -7.51 16.01
CA THR A 434 23.40 -6.74 15.62
C THR A 434 23.28 -6.21 14.19
N PRO A 435 23.71 -4.97 13.90
CA PRO A 435 23.74 -4.46 12.53
C PRO A 435 24.69 -5.25 11.63
N VAL A 436 24.24 -5.60 10.42
CA VAL A 436 25.10 -6.13 9.36
C VAL A 436 25.87 -4.95 8.75
N PRO A 437 27.21 -4.87 8.90
CA PRO A 437 27.94 -3.67 8.53
C PRO A 437 27.85 -3.37 7.03
N GLY A 438 27.54 -2.12 6.68
CA GLY A 438 27.41 -1.67 5.28
C GLY A 438 26.09 -2.06 4.62
N LEU A 439 25.16 -2.73 5.33
CA LEU A 439 23.88 -3.17 4.78
C LEU A 439 22.70 -2.44 5.44
N TYR A 440 21.85 -1.86 4.60
CA TYR A 440 20.63 -1.17 4.99
C TYR A 440 19.46 -1.71 4.18
N ALA A 441 18.25 -1.60 4.70
CA ALA A 441 17.05 -1.96 3.99
C ALA A 441 15.87 -1.06 4.40
N ALA A 442 14.90 -0.88 3.50
CA ALA A 442 13.73 -0.09 3.80
C ALA A 442 12.51 -0.47 2.96
N GLY A 443 11.35 0.05 3.36
CA GLY A 443 10.11 -0.08 2.60
C GLY A 443 9.56 -1.49 2.59
N GLU A 444 9.17 -1.99 1.41
CA GLU A 444 8.51 -3.28 1.27
C GLU A 444 9.47 -4.48 1.30
N ALA A 445 10.78 -4.23 1.18
CA ALA A 445 11.80 -5.26 1.40
C ALA A 445 11.96 -5.63 2.89
N THR A 446 11.30 -4.90 3.80
CA THR A 446 11.42 -5.09 5.25
C THR A 446 10.12 -5.59 5.87
N GLY A 447 10.28 -6.33 6.97
CA GLY A 447 9.18 -6.77 7.83
C GLY A 447 9.08 -5.98 9.13
N GLY A 448 8.14 -6.36 9.98
CA GLY A 448 8.03 -5.86 11.36
C GLY A 448 6.95 -4.81 11.62
N LEU A 449 6.40 -4.16 10.59
CA LEU A 449 5.37 -3.12 10.78
C LEU A 449 3.92 -3.60 10.62
N PHE A 450 3.66 -4.51 9.69
CA PHE A 450 2.29 -4.92 9.33
C PHE A 450 2.08 -6.40 9.58
N TYR A 451 0.92 -6.75 10.14
CA TYR A 451 0.53 -8.12 10.50
C TYR A 451 -0.96 -8.27 10.28
N GLY A 452 -1.37 -9.20 9.42
CA GLY A 452 -2.80 -9.43 9.12
C GLY A 452 -3.46 -8.33 8.29
N ASP A 453 -3.31 -7.07 8.70
CA ASP A 453 -3.87 -5.88 8.06
C ASP A 453 -2.88 -4.69 8.10
N TYR A 454 -3.23 -3.57 7.47
CA TYR A 454 -2.50 -2.30 7.58
C TYR A 454 -3.42 -1.08 7.37
N PRO A 455 -3.13 0.07 8.00
CA PRO A 455 -3.90 1.27 7.75
C PRO A 455 -3.59 1.86 6.37
N GLY A 456 -4.65 2.19 5.61
CA GLY A 456 -4.52 2.83 4.30
C GLY A 456 -3.58 4.03 4.33
N GLY A 457 -2.66 4.09 3.36
CA GLY A 457 -1.64 5.15 3.26
C GLY A 457 -0.39 4.97 4.15
N ALA A 458 -0.40 4.08 5.13
CA ALA A 458 0.79 3.84 5.96
C ALA A 458 1.93 3.11 5.20
N ALA A 459 1.62 2.35 4.15
CA ALA A 459 2.64 1.67 3.35
C ALA A 459 3.54 2.65 2.58
N LEU A 460 2.98 3.70 1.98
CA LEU A 460 3.77 4.77 1.35
C LEU A 460 4.50 5.60 2.40
N MET A 461 3.88 5.84 3.56
CA MET A 461 4.56 6.52 4.67
C MET A 461 5.78 5.75 5.13
N ARG A 462 5.66 4.44 5.34
CA ARG A 462 6.78 3.54 5.67
C ARG A 462 7.88 3.64 4.61
N ALA A 463 7.52 3.54 3.34
CA ALA A 463 8.49 3.62 2.24
C ALA A 463 9.29 4.94 2.29
N ALA A 464 8.61 6.07 2.44
CA ALA A 464 9.27 7.37 2.48
C ALA A 464 10.10 7.59 3.76
N VAL A 465 9.55 7.28 4.94
CA VAL A 465 10.22 7.50 6.24
C VAL A 465 11.48 6.66 6.35
N PHE A 466 11.36 5.34 6.15
CA PHE A 466 12.50 4.44 6.30
C PHE A 466 13.45 4.50 5.12
N GLY A 467 12.97 4.79 3.91
CA GLY A 467 13.84 5.06 2.76
C GLY A 467 14.72 6.29 3.03
N ARG A 468 14.11 7.41 3.43
CA ARG A 468 14.84 8.64 3.79
C ARG A 468 15.82 8.40 4.93
N ALA A 469 15.43 7.66 5.98
CA ALA A 469 16.31 7.32 7.09
C ALA A 469 17.50 6.47 6.61
N ALA A 470 17.25 5.34 5.95
CA ALA A 470 18.29 4.43 5.47
C ALA A 470 19.34 5.12 4.60
N GLY A 471 18.91 5.96 3.65
CA GLY A 471 19.84 6.70 2.79
C GLY A 471 20.72 7.68 3.56
N ARG A 472 20.14 8.43 4.51
CA ARG A 472 20.88 9.39 5.34
C ARG A 472 21.86 8.68 6.27
N THR A 473 21.42 7.59 6.90
CA THR A 473 22.24 6.80 7.82
C THR A 473 23.40 6.15 7.07
N ALA A 474 23.13 5.50 5.94
CA ALA A 474 24.16 4.89 5.09
C ALA A 474 25.23 5.90 4.67
N ALA A 475 24.83 7.09 4.23
CA ALA A 475 25.77 8.15 3.87
C ALA A 475 26.57 8.65 5.07
N SER A 476 25.94 8.81 6.24
CA SER A 476 26.59 9.36 7.45
C SER A 476 27.59 8.39 8.06
N GLU A 477 27.25 7.10 8.15
CA GLU A 477 28.12 6.07 8.74
C GLU A 477 29.26 5.64 7.82
N ALA A 478 29.09 5.81 6.50
CA ALA A 478 30.14 5.56 5.53
C ALA A 478 31.15 6.74 5.40
N MET A 479 30.87 7.90 6.02
CA MET A 479 31.85 8.99 6.00
C MET A 479 33.10 8.59 6.82
N PRO A 480 34.31 8.91 6.33
CA PRO A 480 35.51 8.78 7.14
C PRO A 480 35.34 9.62 8.41
N GLN A 481 35.60 9.02 9.58
CA GLN A 481 35.72 9.81 10.81
C GLN A 481 36.87 10.80 10.59
N ARG A 482 36.60 12.09 10.75
CA ARG A 482 37.66 13.10 10.77
C ARG A 482 38.37 12.96 12.11
N ASP A 483 39.60 12.46 12.06
CA ASP A 483 40.53 12.50 13.20
C ASP A 483 40.77 13.93 13.69
#